data_AF-A0A067TQK4-F1
#
_entry.id   AF-A0A067TQK4-F1
#
_cell.length_a   1.000
_cell.length_b   1.000
_cell.length_c   1.000
_cell.angle_alpha   90.00
_cell.angle_beta   90.00
_cell.angle_gamma   90.00
#
_symmetry.space_group_name_H-M   'P 1'
#
loop_
_entity.id
_entity.type
_entity.pdbx_description
1 polymer ?
#
loop_
_entity_poly.entity_id
_entity_poly.type
_entity_poly.pdbx_seq_one_letter_code
_entity_poly.pdbx_strand_id
1 'polypeptide(L)'
;MEILGGSVSQSDQVFSEFTEALDAVMGDSEAPAATRHQVLQLGLIYMCGIAQLSTGAYFLRRDFFPSIVAIVKSTDMEQYTFEAILFLSILANYHKSDAAKLNPYLRRIRESTDGEFMRKLCWASNFALGTSVKAYQEISDDSAASTLASSFGSAINRLRPIRALSLTNSNPPGDRFKDQPIEATVVLLPIYEFLRPNPLFASVLIEDLVSPPDSALETTPLFCTILSLASYLCTHASSTASPRSTAYAGLSLNIMLSLVENNMVMEFVSQTKAPVIRLCRQVC
;
A
#
# COMPACT_ATOMS: atom_id res chain seq x y z
N MET A 1 -17.60 11.24 22.49
CA MET A 1 -17.78 12.66 22.14
C MET A 1 -17.61 13.58 23.34
N GLU A 2 -18.15 13.25 24.52
CA GLU A 2 -17.98 14.08 25.75
C GLU A 2 -16.53 14.20 26.23
N ILE A 3 -15.72 13.14 26.12
CA ILE A 3 -14.32 13.14 26.58
C ILE A 3 -13.42 14.10 25.78
N LEU A 4 -13.72 14.35 24.50
CA LEU A 4 -12.92 15.21 23.61
C LEU A 4 -13.53 16.59 23.39
N GLY A 5 -14.86 16.70 23.41
CA GLY A 5 -15.57 17.97 23.19
C GLY A 5 -16.06 18.66 24.46
N GLY A 6 -15.90 18.04 25.64
CA GLY A 6 -16.43 18.53 26.93
C GLY A 6 -17.96 18.40 27.06
N SER A 7 -18.69 18.79 26.01
CA SER A 7 -20.15 18.76 25.88
C SER A 7 -20.54 18.42 24.44
N VAL A 8 -21.69 17.76 24.23
CA VAL A 8 -22.26 17.49 22.89
C VAL A 8 -22.56 18.78 22.12
N SER A 9 -22.82 19.91 22.80
CA SER A 9 -23.06 21.19 22.14
C SER A 9 -21.78 21.90 21.66
N GLN A 10 -20.64 21.59 22.29
CA GLN A 10 -19.34 22.21 21.97
C GLN A 10 -18.47 21.32 21.07
N SER A 11 -18.77 20.02 20.98
CA SER A 11 -18.00 19.09 20.16
C SER A 11 -17.89 19.53 18.71
N ASP A 12 -18.96 20.08 18.14
CA ASP A 12 -18.99 20.46 16.72
C ASP A 12 -18.04 21.63 16.44
N GLN A 13 -17.99 22.60 17.36
CA GLN A 13 -17.07 23.73 17.26
C GLN A 13 -15.62 23.26 17.41
N VAL A 14 -15.33 22.47 18.45
CA VAL A 14 -13.97 21.99 18.73
C VAL A 14 -13.42 21.15 17.57
N PHE A 15 -14.23 20.24 17.00
CA PHE A 15 -13.77 19.43 15.88
C PHE A 15 -13.64 20.22 14.58
N SER A 16 -14.50 21.22 14.36
CA SER A 16 -14.34 22.13 13.23
C SER A 16 -13.04 22.92 13.32
N GLU A 17 -12.79 23.58 14.46
CA GLU A 17 -11.56 24.33 14.73
C GLU A 17 -10.32 23.44 14.65
N PHE A 18 -10.41 22.20 15.16
CA PHE A 18 -9.34 21.21 15.04
C PHE A 18 -9.00 20.90 13.58
N THR A 19 -10.00 20.54 12.75
CA THR A 19 -9.76 20.25 11.33
C THR A 19 -9.28 21.47 10.54
N GLU A 20 -9.73 22.67 10.91
CA GLU A 20 -9.27 23.92 10.32
C GLU A 20 -7.81 24.21 10.66
N ALA A 21 -7.42 24.05 11.92
CA ALA A 21 -6.04 24.22 12.35
C ALA A 21 -5.11 23.20 11.67
N LEU A 22 -5.55 21.94 11.52
CA LEU A 22 -4.78 20.94 10.79
C LEU A 22 -4.55 21.36 9.33
N ASP A 23 -5.60 21.80 8.64
CA ASP A 23 -5.50 22.18 7.22
C ASP A 23 -4.63 23.41 7.02
N ALA A 24 -4.80 24.43 7.87
CA ALA A 24 -4.02 25.66 7.84
C ALA A 24 -2.53 25.38 8.01
N VAL A 25 -2.13 24.57 9.00
CA VAL A 25 -0.71 24.27 9.24
C VAL A 25 -0.15 23.32 8.16
N MET A 26 -0.92 22.36 7.64
CA MET A 26 -0.44 21.50 6.55
C MET A 26 -0.23 22.27 5.23
N GLY A 27 -1.12 23.22 4.94
CA GLY A 27 -1.09 24.06 3.74
C GLY A 27 -0.08 25.22 3.81
N ASP A 28 0.41 25.57 5.00
CA ASP A 28 1.40 26.64 5.18
C ASP A 28 2.75 26.26 4.56
N SER A 29 3.18 26.98 3.52
CA SER A 29 4.47 26.77 2.87
C SER A 29 5.65 27.34 3.65
N GLU A 30 5.41 28.29 4.56
CA GLU A 30 6.45 28.93 5.37
C GLU A 30 6.74 28.15 6.67
N ALA A 31 5.80 27.31 7.11
CA ALA A 31 5.97 26.49 8.29
C ALA A 31 7.11 25.45 8.12
N PRO A 32 7.89 25.19 9.18
CA PRO A 32 8.94 24.17 9.15
C PRO A 32 8.40 22.80 8.74
N ALA A 33 9.16 22.07 7.91
CA ALA A 33 8.71 20.78 7.38
C ALA A 33 8.39 19.75 8.47
N ALA A 34 9.13 19.78 9.59
CA ALA A 34 8.88 18.92 10.74
C ALA A 34 7.51 19.18 11.40
N THR A 35 7.09 20.44 11.50
CA THR A 35 5.79 20.81 12.09
C THR A 35 4.65 20.34 11.21
N ARG A 36 4.76 20.57 9.89
CA ARG A 36 3.77 20.11 8.91
C ARG A 36 3.64 18.59 8.92
N HIS A 37 4.75 17.87 9.04
CA HIS A 37 4.77 16.42 9.21
C HIS A 37 4.10 15.95 10.51
N GLN A 38 4.38 16.58 11.65
CA GLN A 38 3.72 16.24 12.92
C GLN A 38 2.19 16.41 12.85
N VAL A 39 1.74 17.47 12.17
CA VAL A 39 0.30 17.72 11.95
C VAL A 39 -0.31 16.66 11.03
N LEU A 40 0.39 16.26 9.97
CA LEU A 40 -0.02 15.16 9.11
C LEU A 40 -0.14 13.84 9.90
N GLN A 41 0.86 13.52 10.73
CA GLN A 41 0.83 12.34 11.59
C GLN A 41 -0.31 12.38 12.60
N LEU A 42 -0.59 13.54 13.18
CA LEU A 42 -1.71 13.73 14.10
C LEU A 42 -3.04 13.44 13.40
N GLY A 43 -3.25 13.97 12.20
CA GLY A 43 -4.44 13.68 11.38
C GLY A 43 -4.56 12.19 11.04
N LEU A 44 -3.46 11.56 10.66
CA LEU A 44 -3.39 10.14 10.33
C LEU A 44 -3.75 9.25 11.52
N ILE A 45 -3.10 9.46 12.67
CA ILE A 45 -3.35 8.70 13.90
C ILE A 45 -4.79 8.89 14.37
N TYR A 46 -5.30 10.13 14.30
CA TYR A 46 -6.67 10.45 14.68
C TYR A 46 -7.69 9.70 13.83
N MET A 47 -7.55 9.74 12.50
CA MET A 47 -8.45 9.03 11.58
C MET A 47 -8.35 7.50 11.72
N CYS A 48 -7.14 6.96 11.91
CA CYS A 48 -6.95 5.54 12.18
C CYS A 48 -7.61 5.10 13.51
N GLY A 49 -7.52 5.92 14.56
CA GLY A 49 -8.08 5.60 15.88
C GLY A 49 -9.61 5.70 15.94
N ILE A 50 -10.19 6.58 15.15
CA ILE A 50 -11.65 6.82 15.11
C ILE A 50 -12.37 5.87 14.16
N ALA A 51 -11.65 5.29 13.19
CA ALA A 51 -12.17 4.37 12.19
C ALA A 51 -13.39 4.96 11.45
N GLN A 52 -14.60 4.48 11.76
CA GLN A 52 -15.86 4.86 11.08
C GLN A 52 -16.83 5.60 12.02
N LEU A 53 -16.35 6.14 13.14
CA LEU A 53 -17.17 6.93 14.06
C LEU A 53 -17.46 8.33 13.49
N SER A 54 -18.52 8.97 13.99
CA SER A 54 -19.04 10.25 13.48
C SER A 54 -18.06 11.42 13.52
N THR A 55 -17.02 11.37 14.36
CA THR A 55 -16.00 12.42 14.46
C THR A 55 -15.09 12.47 13.23
N GLY A 56 -14.99 11.39 12.44
CA GLY A 56 -14.29 11.41 11.15
C GLY A 56 -15.01 12.22 10.08
N ALA A 57 -16.33 12.43 10.21
CA ALA A 57 -17.10 13.19 9.23
C ALA A 57 -16.69 14.66 9.13
N TYR A 58 -16.09 15.22 10.19
CA TYR A 58 -15.52 16.58 10.17
C TYR A 58 -14.38 16.69 9.14
N PHE A 59 -13.59 15.63 8.96
CA PHE A 59 -12.52 15.61 7.95
C PHE A 59 -13.04 15.57 6.52
N LEU A 60 -14.28 15.10 6.31
CA LEU A 60 -14.95 15.18 5.01
C LEU A 60 -15.52 16.58 4.70
N ARG A 61 -15.79 17.41 5.72
CA ARG A 61 -16.34 18.76 5.51
C ARG A 61 -15.29 19.74 5.00
N ARG A 62 -14.02 19.49 5.31
CA ARG A 62 -12.88 20.27 4.87
C ARG A 62 -12.19 19.56 3.71
N ASP A 63 -11.55 20.30 2.82
CA ASP A 63 -10.83 19.74 1.68
C ASP A 63 -9.33 19.71 1.96
N PHE A 64 -8.82 18.60 2.50
CA PHE A 64 -7.38 18.41 2.74
C PHE A 64 -6.60 18.06 1.46
N PHE A 65 -7.27 17.83 0.34
CA PHE A 65 -6.66 17.34 -0.89
C PHE A 65 -5.54 18.28 -1.42
N PRO A 66 -5.73 19.62 -1.51
CA PRO A 66 -4.70 20.52 -2.00
C PRO A 66 -3.45 20.53 -1.09
N SER A 67 -3.66 20.54 0.23
CA SER A 67 -2.60 20.51 1.25
C SER A 67 -1.77 19.23 1.14
N ILE A 68 -2.42 18.08 0.95
CA ILE A 68 -1.74 16.79 0.75
C ILE A 68 -0.96 16.76 -0.57
N VAL A 69 -1.55 17.22 -1.67
CA VAL A 69 -0.86 17.29 -2.97
C VAL A 69 0.37 18.18 -2.89
N ALA A 70 0.28 19.33 -2.19
CA ALA A 70 1.41 20.22 -1.98
C ALA A 70 2.55 19.56 -1.19
N ILE A 71 2.23 18.78 -0.15
CA ILE A 71 3.21 17.99 0.62
C ILE A 71 3.91 16.96 -0.28
N VAL A 72 3.13 16.19 -1.05
CA VAL A 72 3.67 15.16 -1.95
C VAL A 72 4.58 15.78 -3.01
N LYS A 73 4.22 16.96 -3.54
CA LYS A 73 5.02 17.66 -4.55
C LYS A 73 6.27 18.34 -4.02
N SER A 74 6.30 18.74 -2.76
CA SER A 74 7.47 19.37 -2.17
C SER A 74 8.68 18.43 -2.17
N THR A 75 9.85 18.95 -2.57
CA THR A 75 11.14 18.23 -2.52
C THR A 75 11.63 18.05 -1.08
N ASP A 76 11.31 19.00 -0.20
CA ASP A 76 11.77 19.00 1.20
C ASP A 76 11.05 17.93 2.04
N MET A 77 9.91 17.45 1.56
CA MET A 77 9.02 16.49 2.25
C MET A 77 8.94 15.13 1.57
N GLU A 78 9.87 14.81 0.68
CA GLU A 78 9.84 13.54 -0.07
C GLU A 78 9.75 12.31 0.85
N GLN A 79 10.40 12.36 2.01
CA GLN A 79 10.38 11.29 3.02
C GLN A 79 8.98 11.05 3.62
N TYR A 80 8.13 12.07 3.66
CA TYR A 80 6.79 12.02 4.24
C TYR A 80 5.69 11.75 3.20
N THR A 81 6.07 11.60 1.93
CA THR A 81 5.16 11.32 0.81
C THR A 81 4.31 10.07 1.07
N PHE A 82 4.91 9.02 1.62
CA PHE A 82 4.22 7.77 1.97
C PHE A 82 3.06 8.01 2.95
N GLU A 83 3.31 8.75 4.03
CA GLU A 83 2.30 9.05 5.05
C GLU A 83 1.20 9.95 4.50
N ALA A 84 1.55 10.92 3.66
CA ALA A 84 0.61 11.85 3.04
C ALA A 84 -0.39 11.13 2.11
N ILE A 85 0.14 10.21 1.30
CA ILE A 85 -0.66 9.34 0.42
C ILE A 85 -1.55 8.40 1.24
N LEU A 86 -1.02 7.84 2.32
CA LEU A 86 -1.77 6.96 3.20
C LEU A 86 -2.93 7.69 3.87
N PHE A 87 -2.69 8.91 4.35
CA PHE A 87 -3.72 9.76 4.95
C PHE A 87 -4.86 10.04 3.97
N LEU A 88 -4.54 10.40 2.72
CA LEU A 88 -5.55 10.59 1.67
C LEU A 88 -6.37 9.31 1.41
N SER A 89 -5.71 8.15 1.43
CA SER A 89 -6.37 6.86 1.20
C SER A 89 -7.34 6.49 2.32
N ILE A 90 -7.00 6.82 3.57
CA ILE A 90 -7.88 6.62 4.74
C ILE A 90 -9.09 7.55 4.67
N LEU A 91 -8.87 8.82 4.30
CA LEU A 91 -9.95 9.77 4.07
C LEU A 91 -10.90 9.31 2.96
N ALA A 92 -10.36 8.75 1.87
CA ALA A 92 -11.16 8.18 0.78
C ALA A 92 -11.91 6.89 1.18
N ASN A 93 -11.39 6.13 2.15
CA ASN A 93 -12.02 4.90 2.65
C ASN A 93 -13.16 5.18 3.65
N TYR A 94 -13.18 6.35 4.29
CA TYR A 94 -14.20 6.70 5.27
C TYR A 94 -15.63 6.61 4.67
N HIS A 95 -16.47 5.79 5.32
CA HIS A 95 -17.81 5.35 4.89
C HIS A 95 -17.92 4.91 3.42
N LYS A 96 -16.87 4.35 2.83
CA LYS A 96 -16.92 3.89 1.43
C LYS A 96 -17.96 2.79 1.19
N SER A 97 -18.20 1.88 2.13
CA SER A 97 -19.22 0.83 1.99
C SER A 97 -20.65 1.38 1.98
N ASP A 98 -20.91 2.41 2.77
CA ASP A 98 -22.28 2.86 3.08
C ASP A 98 -22.67 4.12 2.31
N ALA A 99 -21.68 4.96 1.99
CA ALA A 99 -21.88 6.32 1.50
C ALA A 99 -20.79 6.76 0.49
N ALA A 100 -20.31 5.85 -0.37
CA ALA A 100 -19.28 6.16 -1.38
C ALA A 100 -19.57 7.42 -2.23
N LYS A 101 -20.84 7.71 -2.55
CA LYS A 101 -21.23 8.89 -3.34
C LYS A 101 -21.14 10.20 -2.57
N LEU A 102 -21.15 10.14 -1.23
CA LEU A 102 -21.07 11.31 -0.35
C LEU A 102 -19.63 11.67 0.02
N ASN A 103 -18.66 10.79 -0.25
CA ASN A 103 -17.25 11.07 0.07
C ASN A 103 -16.62 11.99 -1.00
N PRO A 104 -16.27 13.25 -0.67
CA PRO A 104 -15.70 14.19 -1.63
C PRO A 104 -14.30 13.77 -2.11
N TYR A 105 -13.54 13.01 -1.32
CA TYR A 105 -12.19 12.58 -1.68
C TYR A 105 -12.20 11.57 -2.83
N LEU A 106 -13.16 10.64 -2.86
CA LEU A 106 -13.32 9.71 -3.99
C LEU A 106 -13.62 10.45 -5.30
N ARG A 107 -14.38 11.54 -5.23
CA ARG A 107 -14.64 12.41 -6.37
C ARG A 107 -13.37 13.15 -6.81
N ARG A 108 -12.61 13.73 -5.86
CA ARG A 108 -11.36 14.42 -6.17
C ARG A 108 -10.28 13.50 -6.72
N ILE A 109 -10.16 12.27 -6.22
CA ILE A 109 -9.25 11.25 -6.77
C ILE A 109 -9.59 10.94 -8.23
N ARG A 110 -10.89 10.84 -8.56
CA ARG A 110 -11.36 10.63 -9.94
C ARG A 110 -11.09 11.82 -10.86
N GLU A 111 -11.29 13.03 -10.35
CA GLU A 111 -11.14 14.28 -11.12
C GLU A 111 -9.68 14.77 -11.19
N SER A 112 -8.76 14.16 -10.44
CA SER A 112 -7.35 14.57 -10.43
C SER A 112 -6.66 14.31 -11.77
N THR A 113 -6.15 15.37 -12.38
CA THR A 113 -5.39 15.35 -13.65
C THR A 113 -3.88 15.56 -13.46
N ASP A 114 -3.41 15.48 -12.22
CA ASP A 114 -2.05 15.86 -11.88
C ASP A 114 -1.06 14.70 -12.07
N GLY A 115 -0.43 14.65 -13.25
CA GLY A 115 0.50 13.57 -13.59
C GLY A 115 1.76 13.51 -12.71
N GLU A 116 2.24 14.66 -12.20
CA GLU A 116 3.40 14.71 -11.32
C GLU A 116 3.08 14.09 -9.96
N PHE A 117 1.92 14.42 -9.40
CA PHE A 117 1.43 13.80 -8.17
C PHE A 117 1.27 12.28 -8.34
N MET A 118 0.69 11.82 -9.45
CA MET A 118 0.53 10.38 -9.74
C MET A 118 1.88 9.66 -9.89
N ARG A 119 2.88 10.31 -10.50
CA ARG A 119 4.23 9.73 -10.64
C ARG A 119 4.94 9.60 -9.29
N LYS A 120 4.86 10.62 -8.44
CA LYS A 120 5.39 10.54 -7.07
C LYS A 120 4.67 9.49 -6.22
N LEU A 121 3.36 9.34 -6.40
CA LEU A 121 2.58 8.24 -5.81
C LEU A 121 3.10 6.87 -6.25
N CYS A 122 3.32 6.67 -7.56
CA CYS A 122 3.90 5.43 -8.08
C CYS A 122 5.30 5.17 -7.52
N TRP A 123 6.16 6.19 -7.47
CA TRP A 123 7.52 6.09 -6.93
C TRP A 123 7.54 5.68 -5.45
N ALA A 124 6.79 6.38 -4.60
CA ALA A 124 6.71 6.08 -3.17
C ALA A 124 6.10 4.68 -2.92
N SER A 125 5.10 4.32 -3.73
CA SER A 125 4.49 2.99 -3.71
C SER A 125 5.49 1.90 -4.08
N ASN A 126 6.29 2.12 -5.13
CA ASN A 126 7.27 1.14 -5.58
C ASN A 126 8.36 0.91 -4.53
N PHE A 127 8.82 1.97 -3.87
CA PHE A 127 9.78 1.87 -2.77
C PHE A 127 9.22 1.06 -1.58
N ALA A 128 7.98 1.34 -1.17
CA ALA A 128 7.33 0.64 -0.05
C ALA A 128 7.01 -0.84 -0.37
N LEU A 129 6.49 -1.13 -1.57
CA LEU A 129 6.26 -2.51 -2.01
C LEU A 129 7.56 -3.26 -2.21
N GLY A 130 8.60 -2.63 -2.78
CA GLY A 130 9.92 -3.22 -2.92
C GLY A 130 10.53 -3.63 -1.59
N THR A 131 10.36 -2.81 -0.55
CA THR A 131 10.76 -3.15 0.82
C THR A 131 9.98 -4.35 1.37
N SER A 132 8.67 -4.38 1.13
CA SER A 132 7.81 -5.52 1.52
C SER A 132 8.24 -6.83 0.83
N VAL A 133 8.53 -6.77 -0.47
CA VAL A 133 9.01 -7.92 -1.26
C VAL A 133 10.37 -8.40 -0.74
N LYS A 134 11.31 -7.48 -0.48
CA LYS A 134 12.63 -7.83 0.09
C LYS A 134 12.49 -8.56 1.41
N ALA A 135 11.60 -8.11 2.29
CA ALA A 135 11.39 -8.78 3.57
C ALA A 135 10.81 -10.19 3.44
N TYR A 136 9.96 -10.44 2.44
CA TYR A 136 9.54 -11.82 2.13
C TYR A 136 10.71 -12.65 1.56
N GLN A 137 11.57 -12.04 0.73
CA GLN A 137 12.75 -12.71 0.14
C GLN A 137 13.85 -13.02 1.16
N GLU A 138 14.01 -12.19 2.20
CA GLU A 138 14.95 -12.46 3.30
C GLU A 138 14.54 -13.71 4.11
N ILE A 139 13.23 -13.98 4.20
CA ILE A 139 12.69 -15.14 4.91
C ILE A 139 12.70 -16.40 4.02
N SER A 140 12.38 -16.24 2.73
CA SER A 140 12.39 -17.29 1.71
C SER A 140 13.34 -16.91 0.57
N ASP A 141 14.59 -17.39 0.65
CA ASP A 141 15.56 -17.18 -0.42
C ASP A 141 15.17 -18.04 -1.64
N ASP A 142 14.42 -17.43 -2.55
CA ASP A 142 13.93 -18.05 -3.78
C ASP A 142 15.00 -18.08 -4.91
N SER A 143 16.29 -17.99 -4.55
CA SER A 143 17.41 -18.08 -5.50
C SER A 143 17.47 -19.47 -6.17
N ALA A 144 17.60 -19.49 -7.50
CA ALA A 144 17.57 -20.72 -8.29
C ALA A 144 18.68 -21.75 -7.93
N ALA A 145 19.76 -21.30 -7.27
CA ALA A 145 20.88 -22.15 -6.85
C ALA A 145 20.54 -23.03 -5.63
N SER A 146 19.66 -22.57 -4.74
CA SER A 146 19.26 -23.29 -3.51
C SER A 146 18.34 -24.50 -3.80
N THR A 147 17.68 -24.52 -4.97
CA THR A 147 16.57 -25.43 -5.25
C THR A 147 16.98 -26.85 -5.69
N LEU A 148 18.10 -27.03 -6.40
CA LEU A 148 18.54 -28.38 -6.81
C LEU A 148 18.96 -29.23 -5.59
N ALA A 149 19.64 -28.62 -4.63
CA ALA A 149 20.03 -29.30 -3.39
C ALA A 149 18.82 -29.62 -2.49
N SER A 150 17.85 -28.70 -2.38
CA SER A 150 16.68 -28.89 -1.52
C SER A 150 15.61 -29.82 -2.13
N SER A 151 15.41 -29.83 -3.45
CA SER A 151 14.47 -30.74 -4.11
C SER A 151 14.96 -32.19 -4.10
N PHE A 152 16.27 -32.42 -4.33
CA PHE A 152 16.88 -33.75 -4.15
C PHE A 152 16.86 -34.18 -2.68
N GLY A 153 17.14 -33.26 -1.74
CA GLY A 153 17.05 -33.54 -0.31
C GLY A 153 15.64 -33.94 0.13
N SER A 154 14.60 -33.26 -0.37
CA SER A 154 13.19 -33.56 -0.09
C SER A 154 12.77 -34.92 -0.68
N ALA A 155 13.17 -35.24 -1.91
CA ALA A 155 12.88 -36.54 -2.53
C ALA A 155 13.54 -37.71 -1.79
N ILE A 156 14.78 -37.52 -1.31
CA ILE A 156 15.51 -38.52 -0.50
C ILE A 156 14.93 -38.63 0.91
N ASN A 157 14.45 -37.53 1.51
CA ASN A 157 13.79 -37.57 2.82
C ASN A 157 12.40 -38.21 2.78
N ARG A 158 11.68 -38.12 1.66
CA ARG A 158 10.39 -38.83 1.46
C ARG A 158 10.54 -40.36 1.39
N LEU A 159 11.75 -40.86 1.15
CA LEU A 159 12.07 -42.29 1.08
C LEU A 159 12.61 -42.88 2.40
N ARG A 160 12.79 -42.08 3.46
CA ARG A 160 13.24 -42.57 4.77
C ARG A 160 12.07 -42.81 5.74
N PRO A 161 11.80 -44.05 6.19
CA PRO A 161 10.70 -44.38 7.10
C PRO A 161 11.00 -44.06 8.58
N ILE A 162 11.85 -43.07 8.87
CA ILE A 162 12.24 -42.72 10.25
C ILE A 162 11.93 -41.23 10.47
N ARG A 163 10.64 -40.91 10.51
CA ARG A 163 10.13 -39.58 10.91
C ARG A 163 10.00 -39.42 12.44
N ALA A 164 10.54 -40.36 13.23
CA ALA A 164 10.41 -40.35 14.68
C ALA A 164 11.58 -39.70 15.43
N LEU A 165 12.71 -39.40 14.79
CA LEU A 165 13.93 -38.95 15.50
C LEU A 165 14.63 -37.71 14.95
N SER A 166 14.11 -37.07 13.89
CA SER A 166 14.62 -35.78 13.42
C SER A 166 13.89 -34.61 14.11
N LEU A 167 14.05 -34.50 15.42
CA LEU A 167 13.76 -33.27 16.18
C LEU A 167 14.87 -32.23 15.95
N THR A 168 15.14 -31.93 14.67
CA THR A 168 15.82 -30.68 14.32
C THR A 168 14.72 -29.64 14.23
N ASN A 169 14.75 -28.68 15.15
CA ASN A 169 13.87 -27.51 15.24
C ASN A 169 13.68 -26.79 13.88
N SER A 170 12.80 -27.32 13.03
CA SER A 170 12.12 -26.52 12.04
C SER A 170 10.83 -26.08 12.72
N ASN A 171 10.86 -24.85 13.27
CA ASN A 171 9.64 -24.19 13.71
C ASN A 171 8.59 -24.32 12.59
N PRO A 172 7.32 -24.56 12.92
CA PRO A 172 6.27 -24.69 11.91
C PRO A 172 6.34 -23.47 10.97
N PRO A 173 6.05 -23.64 9.66
CA PRO A 173 6.24 -22.58 8.66
C PRO A 173 5.55 -21.27 9.04
N GLY A 174 4.44 -21.32 9.80
CA GLY A 174 3.74 -20.14 10.30
C GLY A 174 4.51 -19.30 11.33
N ASP A 175 5.54 -19.82 12.01
CA ASP A 175 6.32 -19.06 13.00
C ASP A 175 7.31 -18.09 12.33
N ARG A 176 7.78 -18.42 11.13
CA ARG A 176 8.77 -17.62 10.39
C ARG A 176 8.18 -16.38 9.72
N PHE A 177 6.86 -16.36 9.52
CA PHE A 177 6.14 -15.27 8.86
C PHE A 177 5.24 -14.48 9.82
N LYS A 178 5.43 -14.61 11.14
CA LYS A 178 4.57 -13.96 12.15
C LYS A 178 4.52 -12.43 12.00
N ASP A 179 5.65 -11.82 11.64
CA ASP A 179 5.76 -10.36 11.51
C ASP A 179 5.41 -9.84 10.10
N GLN A 180 5.07 -10.75 9.17
CA GLN A 180 4.65 -10.41 7.82
C GLN A 180 3.12 -10.40 7.71
N PRO A 181 2.52 -9.52 6.87
CA PRO A 181 3.14 -8.49 6.04
C PRO A 181 3.54 -7.24 6.84
N ILE A 182 4.69 -6.63 6.50
CA ILE A 182 5.20 -5.37 7.07
C ILE A 182 4.21 -4.20 6.84
N GLU A 183 4.30 -3.18 7.68
CA GLU A 183 3.52 -1.93 7.60
C GLU A 183 3.58 -1.27 6.22
N ALA A 184 4.70 -1.36 5.51
CA ALA A 184 4.87 -0.85 4.16
C ALA A 184 3.89 -1.46 3.14
N THR A 185 3.33 -2.65 3.40
CA THR A 185 2.32 -3.30 2.55
C THR A 185 0.99 -2.54 2.55
N VAL A 186 0.75 -1.65 3.53
CA VAL A 186 -0.43 -0.77 3.58
C VAL A 186 -0.55 0.09 2.32
N VAL A 187 0.55 0.36 1.61
CA VAL A 187 0.55 1.13 0.34
C VAL A 187 -0.30 0.52 -0.78
N LEU A 188 -0.65 -0.77 -0.68
CA LEU A 188 -1.63 -1.38 -1.58
C LEU A 188 -2.99 -0.68 -1.54
N LEU A 189 -3.36 -0.09 -0.40
CA LEU A 189 -4.61 0.66 -0.26
C LEU A 189 -4.66 1.89 -1.18
N PRO A 190 -3.69 2.83 -1.14
CA PRO A 190 -3.63 3.94 -2.09
C PRO A 190 -3.65 3.47 -3.54
N ILE A 191 -2.86 2.44 -3.89
CA ILE A 191 -2.84 1.91 -5.26
C ILE A 191 -4.26 1.48 -5.68
N TYR A 192 -4.96 0.73 -4.84
CA TYR A 192 -6.32 0.29 -5.12
C TYR A 192 -7.31 1.46 -5.27
N GLU A 193 -7.20 2.47 -4.41
CA GLU A 193 -8.08 3.64 -4.43
C GLU A 193 -7.88 4.51 -5.68
N PHE A 194 -6.66 4.59 -6.22
CA PHE A 194 -6.37 5.38 -7.42
C PHE A 194 -6.58 4.60 -8.73
N LEU A 195 -6.29 3.29 -8.74
CA LEU A 195 -6.31 2.47 -9.95
C LEU A 195 -7.70 2.33 -10.57
N ARG A 196 -8.74 2.16 -9.74
CA ARG A 196 -10.09 1.92 -10.23
C ARG A 196 -10.80 3.19 -10.76
N PRO A 197 -10.79 4.33 -10.06
CA PRO A 197 -11.52 5.51 -10.50
C PRO A 197 -10.75 6.40 -11.48
N ASN A 198 -9.41 6.38 -11.50
CA ASN A 198 -8.61 7.34 -12.28
C ASN A 198 -7.87 6.65 -13.44
N PRO A 199 -8.26 6.90 -14.71
CA PRO A 199 -7.60 6.31 -15.87
C PRO A 199 -6.17 6.84 -16.09
N LEU A 200 -5.86 8.07 -15.63
CA LEU A 200 -4.51 8.63 -15.74
C LEU A 200 -3.53 7.88 -14.85
N PHE A 201 -3.95 7.48 -13.65
CA PHE A 201 -3.11 6.66 -12.78
C PHE A 201 -2.73 5.34 -13.44
N ALA A 202 -3.67 4.68 -14.12
CA ALA A 202 -3.37 3.46 -14.87
C ALA A 202 -2.33 3.70 -15.99
N SER A 203 -2.39 4.84 -16.69
CA SER A 203 -1.37 5.18 -17.70
C SER A 203 0.01 5.45 -17.09
N VAL A 204 0.08 6.17 -15.97
CA VAL A 204 1.34 6.49 -15.28
C VAL A 204 1.97 5.22 -14.68
N LEU A 205 1.16 4.27 -14.20
CA LEU A 205 1.66 2.99 -13.69
C LEU A 205 2.39 2.16 -14.75
N ILE A 206 2.00 2.29 -16.02
CA ILE A 206 2.58 1.58 -17.18
C ILE A 206 3.67 2.39 -17.87
N GLU A 207 3.72 3.70 -17.66
CA GLU A 207 4.73 4.60 -18.25
C GLU A 207 6.15 4.04 -18.05
N ASP A 208 6.48 3.62 -16.83
CA ASP A 208 7.77 3.01 -16.46
C ASP A 208 8.05 1.67 -17.16
N LEU A 209 7.00 0.95 -17.58
CA LEU A 209 7.11 -0.34 -18.29
C LEU A 209 7.35 -0.14 -19.79
N VAL A 210 6.75 0.91 -20.37
CA VAL A 210 6.82 1.20 -21.82
C VAL A 210 8.06 2.04 -22.15
N SER A 211 8.37 3.03 -21.31
CA SER A 211 9.52 3.92 -21.47
C SER A 211 10.39 3.85 -20.22
N PRO A 212 11.24 2.82 -20.08
CA PRO A 212 12.14 2.73 -18.94
C PRO A 212 13.07 3.95 -18.93
N PRO A 213 13.23 4.66 -17.80
CA PRO A 213 14.17 5.78 -17.72
C PRO A 213 15.61 5.30 -17.99
N ASP A 214 16.48 6.13 -18.55
CA ASP A 214 17.88 5.73 -18.88
C ASP A 214 18.71 5.29 -17.66
N SER A 215 18.24 5.57 -16.43
CA SER A 215 18.78 5.10 -15.15
C SER A 215 18.23 3.72 -14.70
N ALA A 216 17.44 3.03 -15.53
CA ALA A 216 16.64 1.83 -15.21
C ALA A 216 17.40 0.51 -15.02
N LEU A 217 18.72 0.52 -14.80
CA LEU A 217 19.44 -0.73 -14.52
C LEU A 217 19.15 -1.30 -13.11
N GLU A 218 18.55 -0.53 -12.20
CA GLU A 218 18.37 -0.97 -10.80
C GLU A 218 16.92 -0.96 -10.26
N THR A 219 15.98 -0.23 -10.88
CA THR A 219 14.62 -0.09 -10.32
C THR A 219 13.61 -0.94 -11.08
N THR A 220 13.04 -1.95 -10.42
CA THR A 220 11.95 -2.75 -10.96
C THR A 220 10.67 -1.91 -11.10
N PRO A 221 9.97 -1.92 -12.23
CA PRO A 221 8.71 -1.19 -12.41
C PRO A 221 7.65 -1.57 -11.37
N LEU A 222 6.81 -0.60 -10.98
CA LEU A 222 5.75 -0.80 -9.98
C LEU A 222 4.81 -1.96 -10.33
N PHE A 223 4.44 -2.08 -11.60
CA PHE A 223 3.62 -3.20 -12.08
C PHE A 223 4.24 -4.57 -11.72
N CYS A 224 5.55 -4.72 -11.89
CA CYS A 224 6.25 -5.97 -11.61
C CYS A 224 6.41 -6.23 -10.10
N THR A 225 6.56 -5.17 -9.29
CA THR A 225 6.63 -5.31 -7.83
C THR A 225 5.28 -5.68 -7.23
N ILE A 226 4.18 -5.14 -7.76
CA ILE A 226 2.80 -5.54 -7.40
C ILE A 226 2.59 -7.03 -7.69
N LEU A 227 2.96 -7.51 -8.89
CA LEU A 227 2.83 -8.92 -9.26
C LEU A 227 3.66 -9.84 -8.37
N SER A 228 4.92 -9.46 -8.12
CA SER A 228 5.81 -10.22 -7.26
C SER A 228 5.23 -10.32 -5.84
N LEU A 229 4.81 -9.19 -5.26
CA LEU A 229 4.24 -9.16 -3.91
C LEU A 229 2.92 -9.93 -3.82
N ALA A 230 2.04 -9.84 -4.82
CA ALA A 230 0.78 -10.58 -4.84
C ALA A 230 1.01 -12.10 -4.74
N SER A 231 2.06 -12.60 -5.41
CA SER A 231 2.47 -14.01 -5.32
C SER A 231 2.89 -14.41 -3.90
N TYR A 232 3.70 -13.60 -3.21
CA TYR A 232 4.09 -13.85 -1.81
C TYR A 232 2.90 -13.76 -0.86
N LEU A 233 2.05 -12.73 -1.00
CA LEU A 233 0.88 -12.52 -0.14
C LEU A 233 -0.12 -13.67 -0.25
N CYS A 234 -0.44 -14.12 -1.47
CA CYS A 234 -1.38 -15.23 -1.66
C CYS A 234 -0.84 -16.55 -1.10
N THR A 235 0.47 -16.79 -1.27
CA THR A 235 1.13 -17.99 -0.74
C THR A 235 1.17 -17.97 0.79
N HIS A 236 1.49 -16.81 1.38
CA HIS A 236 1.51 -16.64 2.82
C HIS A 236 0.10 -16.78 3.42
N ALA A 237 -0.91 -16.14 2.83
CA ALA A 237 -2.30 -16.23 3.28
C ALA A 237 -2.81 -17.69 3.26
N SER A 238 -2.43 -18.45 2.24
CA SER A 238 -2.78 -19.87 2.13
C SER A 238 -2.08 -20.74 3.20
N SER A 239 -0.92 -20.32 3.71
CA SER A 239 -0.10 -21.09 4.64
C SER A 239 -0.39 -20.79 6.12
N THR A 240 -0.57 -19.52 6.47
CA THR A 240 -0.67 -19.05 7.87
C THR A 240 -2.10 -18.64 8.25
N ALA A 241 -3.01 -18.48 7.27
CA ALA A 241 -4.44 -18.17 7.46
C ALA A 241 -4.76 -17.05 8.48
N SER A 242 -3.85 -16.08 8.67
CA SER A 242 -4.09 -14.95 9.58
C SER A 242 -5.09 -13.97 8.95
N PRO A 243 -5.95 -13.30 9.75
CA PRO A 243 -6.94 -12.36 9.21
C PRO A 243 -6.26 -11.17 8.50
N ARG A 244 -5.12 -10.69 9.04
CA ARG A 244 -4.29 -9.65 8.43
C ARG A 244 -3.78 -10.09 7.05
N SER A 245 -3.14 -11.27 6.98
CA SER A 245 -2.58 -11.78 5.71
C SER A 245 -3.67 -12.02 4.66
N THR A 246 -4.81 -12.57 5.08
CA THR A 246 -5.96 -12.82 4.19
C THR A 246 -6.54 -11.52 3.63
N ALA A 247 -6.64 -10.45 4.44
CA ALA A 247 -7.10 -9.15 3.98
C ALA A 247 -6.17 -8.54 2.92
N TYR A 248 -4.86 -8.58 3.14
CA TYR A 248 -3.88 -8.09 2.15
C TYR A 248 -3.85 -8.94 0.88
N ALA A 249 -3.97 -10.26 1.00
CA ALA A 249 -4.10 -11.13 -0.17
C ALA A 249 -5.37 -10.78 -0.97
N GLY A 250 -6.52 -10.62 -0.31
CA GLY A 250 -7.75 -10.18 -0.95
C GLY A 250 -7.63 -8.81 -1.62
N LEU A 251 -6.97 -7.84 -0.98
CA LEU A 251 -6.70 -6.52 -1.58
C LEU A 251 -5.82 -6.64 -2.82
N SER A 252 -4.76 -7.47 -2.76
CA SER A 252 -3.87 -7.69 -3.90
C SER A 252 -4.59 -8.33 -5.09
N LEU A 253 -5.50 -9.28 -4.84
CA LEU A 253 -6.33 -9.88 -5.89
C LEU A 253 -7.32 -8.89 -6.50
N ASN A 254 -7.89 -7.98 -5.70
CA ASN A 254 -8.74 -6.91 -6.22
C ASN A 254 -7.98 -5.90 -7.09
N ILE A 255 -6.73 -5.59 -6.74
CA ILE A 255 -5.84 -4.78 -7.58
C ILE A 255 -5.57 -5.51 -8.90
N MET A 256 -5.23 -6.80 -8.84
CA MET A 256 -5.01 -7.64 -10.03
C MET A 256 -6.24 -7.68 -10.94
N LEU A 257 -7.42 -7.85 -10.37
CA LEU A 257 -8.67 -7.81 -11.12
C LEU A 257 -8.85 -6.44 -11.81
N SER A 258 -8.59 -5.35 -11.09
CA SER A 258 -8.70 -3.99 -11.65
C SER A 258 -7.70 -3.74 -12.78
N LEU A 259 -6.50 -4.34 -12.72
CA LEU A 259 -5.50 -4.27 -13.80
C LEU A 259 -5.97 -5.04 -15.05
N VAL A 260 -6.55 -6.23 -14.86
CA VAL A 260 -7.03 -7.08 -15.97
C VAL A 260 -8.28 -6.50 -16.65
N GLU A 261 -9.17 -5.87 -15.88
CA GLU A 261 -10.36 -5.20 -16.42
C GLU A 261 -10.02 -3.96 -17.27
N ASN A 262 -8.80 -3.42 -17.15
CA ASN A 262 -8.37 -2.26 -17.91
C ASN A 262 -7.72 -2.68 -19.23
N ASN A 263 -8.44 -2.45 -20.33
CA ASN A 263 -8.01 -2.81 -21.68
C ASN A 263 -6.64 -2.23 -22.06
N MET A 264 -6.33 -0.99 -21.64
CA MET A 264 -5.04 -0.37 -21.94
C MET A 264 -3.90 -1.14 -21.26
N VAL A 265 -4.08 -1.49 -19.99
CA VAL A 265 -3.08 -2.26 -19.23
C VAL A 265 -2.83 -3.60 -19.92
N MET A 266 -3.89 -4.31 -20.29
CA MET A 266 -3.78 -5.61 -20.94
C MET A 266 -3.10 -5.54 -22.32
N GLU A 267 -3.43 -4.54 -23.12
CA GLU A 267 -2.81 -4.33 -24.43
C GLU A 267 -1.30 -4.09 -24.30
N PHE A 268 -0.88 -3.15 -23.45
CA PHE A 268 0.54 -2.83 -23.26
C PHE A 268 1.34 -4.00 -22.64
N VAL A 269 0.78 -4.69 -21.65
CA VAL A 269 1.44 -5.86 -21.04
C VAL A 269 1.61 -7.00 -22.05
N SER A 270 0.66 -7.18 -22.98
CA SER A 270 0.75 -8.23 -24.01
C SER A 270 1.83 -7.95 -25.07
N GLN A 271 2.12 -6.68 -25.33
CA GLN A 271 3.06 -6.24 -26.37
C GLN A 271 4.48 -6.03 -25.84
N THR A 272 4.64 -5.84 -24.53
CA THR A 272 5.92 -5.48 -23.90
C THR A 272 6.69 -6.72 -23.46
N LYS A 273 8.01 -6.75 -23.70
CA LYS A 273 8.91 -7.70 -23.03
C LYS A 273 9.11 -7.24 -21.59
N ALA A 274 8.23 -7.69 -20.70
CA ALA A 274 8.30 -7.33 -19.29
C ALA A 274 9.63 -7.77 -18.65
N PRO A 275 10.18 -7.00 -17.69
CA PRO A 275 11.37 -7.41 -16.93
C PRO A 275 11.09 -8.64 -16.08
N VAL A 276 12.14 -9.22 -15.50
CA VAL A 276 12.07 -10.47 -14.72
C VAL A 276 11.20 -10.29 -13.47
N ILE A 277 9.99 -10.84 -13.49
CA ILE A 277 9.10 -10.93 -12.33
C ILE A 277 9.53 -12.12 -11.46
N ARG A 278 9.76 -11.89 -10.16
CA ARG A 278 10.10 -12.95 -9.21
C ARG A 278 8.85 -13.40 -8.47
N LEU A 279 8.38 -14.60 -8.80
CA LEU A 279 7.24 -15.23 -8.13
C LEU A 279 7.70 -16.07 -6.94
N CYS A 280 6.87 -16.11 -5.89
CA CYS A 280 7.10 -16.94 -4.72
C CYS A 280 7.07 -18.41 -5.13
N ARG A 281 8.12 -19.17 -4.78
CA ARG A 281 8.18 -20.61 -5.07
C ARG A 281 7.54 -21.39 -3.91
N GLN A 282 6.41 -22.04 -4.17
CA GLN A 282 5.81 -22.95 -3.20
C GLN A 282 6.66 -24.21 -3.06
N VAL A 283 7.17 -24.45 -1.85
CA VAL A 283 7.79 -25.73 -1.49
C VAL A 283 6.66 -26.69 -1.12
N CYS A 284 6.21 -27.49 -2.09
CA CYS A 284 5.30 -28.63 -1.87
C CYS A 284 6.03 -29.87 -1.32
#